data_AF-A0A852F3K1-F1
#
_entry.id   AF-A0A852F3K1-F1
#
_cell.length_a   1.000
_cell.length_b   1.000
_cell.length_c   1.000
_cell.angle_alpha   90.00
_cell.angle_beta   90.00
_cell.angle_gamma   90.00
#
_symmetry.space_group_name_H-M   'P 1'
#
loop_
_entity.id
_entity.type
_entity.pdbx_description
1 polymer ?
#
loop_
_entity_poly.entity_id
_entity_poly.type
_entity_poly.pdbx_seq_one_letter_code
_entity_poly.pdbx_strand_id
1 'polypeptide(L)'
;PGGSPEPRPPQGGGSPPAEPPARAGDFYCVKWIRWKGQRTALVTQNQNGPCPLLAIINVLLLQWKASGGLRGDPKSPREGSPGWSQPSSGCSQVKLPPQKEVITAEELMAHLGNCILATQPRDTSEGLQLNFQQNISDTMTVLPKLSTGLDVNVRFTGVSDFEYTPECIIFDLLNIPLYHGWLVDPQSPEQVQAVGKLSYNQLVEKIITCKHASDSSLVSEGLVAEQFLESTASQLTFHGLCELTARAREGELGVFFRNNHFSTMIKHKGHLYLLVTDQGFLQEEGVVWESLHSVDGDSCFCDTEFHLSHPPGKEGATAGSPDHRLQQRQVDQDFMVALSLQQGQDPPSVLSDLELARQLQHEEYQQHHPHPQHLHPAPPQ
;
A
#
# COMPACT_ATOMS: atom_id res chain seq x y z
N PRO A 1 6.10 39.74 75.74
CA PRO A 1 7.24 38.79 75.82
C PRO A 1 6.75 37.34 75.99
N GLY A 2 6.90 36.42 75.05
CA GLY A 2 7.38 36.47 73.68
C GLY A 2 6.58 35.45 72.86
N GLY A 3 6.45 35.73 71.56
CA GLY A 3 5.69 34.92 70.61
C GLY A 3 6.35 33.58 70.33
N SER A 4 5.49 32.58 70.13
CA SER A 4 5.80 31.21 69.71
C SER A 4 6.43 31.19 68.30
N PRO A 5 7.33 30.22 68.01
CA PRO A 5 8.12 30.21 66.78
C PRO A 5 7.32 29.76 65.55
N GLU A 6 7.57 30.43 64.44
CA GLU A 6 7.09 30.18 63.09
C GLU A 6 7.70 28.89 62.49
N PRO A 7 6.96 28.02 61.79
CA PRO A 7 7.54 26.90 61.05
C PRO A 7 8.11 27.36 59.70
N ARG A 8 9.36 26.98 59.41
CA ARG A 8 10.02 27.20 58.11
C ARG A 8 9.30 26.45 56.97
N PRO A 9 9.31 26.97 55.73
CA PRO A 9 8.85 26.23 54.57
C PRO A 9 9.86 25.12 54.20
N PRO A 10 9.40 23.94 53.74
CA PRO A 10 10.30 22.93 53.22
C PRO A 10 10.84 23.38 51.86
N GLN A 11 12.17 23.53 51.78
CA GLN A 11 12.89 23.50 50.51
C GLN A 11 12.89 22.05 50.00
N GLY A 12 12.16 21.81 48.92
CA GLY A 12 12.16 20.54 48.21
C GLY A 12 12.10 20.82 46.71
N GLY A 13 13.28 20.87 46.08
CA GLY A 13 13.41 20.90 44.63
C GLY A 13 12.91 19.58 44.06
N GLY A 14 11.74 19.61 43.46
CA GLY A 14 11.27 18.59 42.53
C GLY A 14 11.11 19.27 41.18
N SER A 15 12.00 18.96 40.24
CA SER A 15 11.76 19.24 38.83
C SER A 15 10.37 18.72 38.45
N PRO A 16 9.58 19.44 37.62
CA PRO A 16 8.34 18.88 37.12
C PRO A 16 8.65 17.52 36.46
N PRO A 17 7.77 16.51 36.60
CA PRO A 17 7.97 15.26 35.89
C PRO A 17 8.13 15.59 34.41
N ALA A 18 9.25 15.17 33.83
CA ALA A 18 9.48 15.28 32.40
C ALA A 18 8.22 14.74 31.71
N GLU A 19 7.64 15.54 30.82
CA GLU A 19 6.62 15.04 29.90
C GLU A 19 7.14 13.71 29.34
N PRO A 20 6.30 12.66 29.28
CA PRO A 20 6.69 11.45 28.60
C PRO A 20 7.19 11.85 27.21
N PRO A 21 8.32 11.31 26.72
CA PRO A 21 8.80 11.64 25.40
C PRO A 21 7.64 11.43 24.43
N ALA A 22 7.32 12.47 23.66
CA ALA A 22 6.33 12.39 22.60
C ALA A 22 6.54 11.06 21.87
N ARG A 23 5.49 10.25 21.75
CA ARG A 23 5.52 9.00 20.98
C ARG A 23 6.30 9.31 19.70
N ALA A 24 7.33 8.51 19.39
CA ALA A 24 8.13 8.69 18.18
C ALA A 24 7.16 8.94 17.02
N GLY A 25 7.14 10.17 16.52
CA GLY A 25 6.11 10.59 15.57
C GLY A 25 6.15 9.71 14.34
N ASP A 26 4.99 9.45 13.74
CA ASP A 26 4.92 8.78 12.45
C ASP A 26 5.44 9.74 11.37
N PHE A 27 6.75 9.67 11.13
CA PHE A 27 7.47 10.45 10.13
C PHE A 27 7.63 9.65 8.84
N TYR A 28 7.41 10.31 7.71
CA TYR A 28 7.59 9.74 6.37
C TYR A 28 8.60 10.55 5.58
N CYS A 29 9.49 9.86 4.86
CA CYS A 29 10.44 10.52 3.97
C CYS A 29 9.73 11.03 2.70
N VAL A 30 10.23 12.16 2.19
CA VAL A 30 9.75 12.78 0.96
C VAL A 30 10.77 12.53 -0.14
N LYS A 31 10.35 11.78 -1.17
CA LYS A 31 11.11 11.57 -2.40
C LYS A 31 10.74 12.64 -3.41
N TRP A 32 11.73 13.34 -3.97
CA TRP A 32 11.49 14.35 -5.01
C TRP A 32 11.77 13.77 -6.39
N ILE A 33 10.79 13.87 -7.29
CA ILE A 33 10.88 13.36 -8.66
C ILE A 33 10.61 14.46 -9.68
N ARG A 34 10.99 14.23 -10.95
CA ARG A 34 10.63 15.09 -12.08
C ARG A 34 9.39 14.54 -12.80
N TRP A 35 8.21 14.94 -12.34
CA TRP A 35 6.92 14.54 -12.91
C TRP A 35 6.40 15.60 -13.88
N LYS A 36 6.17 15.23 -15.15
CA LYS A 36 5.66 16.14 -16.21
C LYS A 36 6.45 17.46 -16.30
N GLY A 37 7.79 17.36 -16.24
CA GLY A 37 8.70 18.50 -16.32
C GLY A 37 8.76 19.37 -15.06
N GLN A 38 8.12 18.97 -13.97
CA GLN A 38 8.06 19.71 -12.71
C GLN A 38 8.63 18.88 -11.56
N ARG A 39 9.30 19.54 -10.62
CA ARG A 39 9.74 18.92 -9.37
C ARG A 39 8.53 18.68 -8.48
N THR A 40 8.27 17.42 -8.15
CA THR A 40 7.07 16.95 -7.45
C THR A 40 7.48 16.05 -6.30
N ALA A 41 6.86 16.24 -5.14
CA ALA A 41 7.08 15.41 -3.97
C ALA A 41 6.24 14.13 -4.07
N LEU A 42 6.81 13.03 -3.60
CA LEU A 42 6.15 11.78 -3.28
C LEU A 42 6.47 11.45 -1.82
N VAL A 43 5.51 10.87 -1.12
CA VAL A 43 5.70 10.42 0.26
C VAL A 43 5.95 8.93 0.26
N THR A 44 7.07 8.51 0.84
CA THR A 44 7.45 7.10 0.95
C THR A 44 6.92 6.48 2.23
N GLN A 45 6.65 5.18 2.18
CA GLN A 45 6.17 4.35 3.27
C GLN A 45 7.31 3.63 3.97
N ASN A 46 7.25 3.56 5.30
CA ASN A 46 8.06 2.67 6.14
C ASN A 46 7.25 1.39 6.48
N GLN A 47 7.86 0.39 7.14
CA GLN A 47 7.23 -0.91 7.42
C GLN A 47 5.88 -0.86 8.15
N ASN A 48 5.55 0.25 8.82
CA ASN A 48 4.32 0.45 9.61
C ASN A 48 3.46 1.61 9.10
N GLY A 49 3.73 2.13 7.90
CA GLY A 49 3.09 3.34 7.41
C GLY A 49 1.64 3.14 6.95
N PRO A 50 0.78 4.16 7.05
CA PRO A 50 -0.61 4.11 6.61
C PRO A 50 -0.70 4.17 5.08
N CYS A 51 -0.62 3.01 4.44
CA CYS A 51 -0.76 2.90 2.99
C CYS A 51 -2.02 3.60 2.41
N PRO A 52 -3.20 3.63 3.05
CA PRO A 52 -4.36 4.32 2.48
C PRO A 52 -4.16 5.84 2.40
N LEU A 53 -3.65 6.44 3.48
CA LEU A 53 -3.34 7.88 3.53
C LEU A 53 -2.28 8.25 2.48
N LEU A 54 -1.21 7.46 2.41
CA LEU A 54 -0.10 7.70 1.48
C LEU A 54 -0.55 7.56 0.02
N ALA A 55 -1.38 6.56 -0.30
CA ALA A 55 -1.92 6.37 -1.64
C ALA A 55 -2.75 7.57 -2.11
N ILE A 56 -3.62 8.11 -1.24
CA ILE A 56 -4.44 9.29 -1.53
C ILE A 56 -3.57 10.54 -1.69
N ILE A 57 -2.65 10.78 -0.74
CA ILE A 57 -1.78 11.95 -0.78
C ILE A 57 -0.92 11.97 -2.05
N ASN A 58 -0.34 10.82 -2.42
CA ASN A 58 0.49 10.73 -3.63
C ASN A 58 -0.33 10.96 -4.90
N VAL A 59 -1.59 10.50 -4.96
CA VAL A 59 -2.52 10.88 -6.04
C VAL A 59 -2.70 12.39 -6.09
N LEU A 60 -3.00 13.05 -4.98
CA LEU A 60 -3.21 14.51 -4.93
C LEU A 60 -1.95 15.31 -5.34
N LEU A 61 -0.78 14.88 -4.87
CA LEU A 61 0.52 15.49 -5.22
C LEU A 61 0.81 15.38 -6.73
N LEU A 62 0.51 14.25 -7.35
CA LEU A 62 0.72 13.99 -8.77
C LEU A 62 -0.34 14.66 -9.67
N GLN A 63 -1.61 14.70 -9.23
CA GLN A 63 -2.73 15.32 -9.95
C GLN A 63 -2.54 16.84 -10.10
N TRP A 64 -2.09 17.53 -9.04
CA TRP A 64 -1.89 18.97 -9.06
C TRP A 64 -1.05 19.44 -10.26
N LYS A 65 0.01 18.69 -10.59
CA LYS A 65 0.95 19.07 -11.66
C LYS A 65 0.53 18.57 -13.04
N ALA A 66 -0.36 17.58 -13.13
CA ALA A 66 -0.95 17.13 -14.40
C ALA A 66 -1.83 18.21 -15.05
N SER A 67 -2.56 18.98 -14.23
CA SER A 67 -3.47 20.05 -14.67
C SER A 67 -2.77 21.33 -15.12
N GLY A 68 -1.48 21.51 -14.78
CA GLY A 68 -0.71 22.73 -15.06
C GLY A 68 0.07 22.73 -16.38
N GLY A 69 0.02 21.65 -17.16
CA GLY A 69 0.86 21.45 -18.35
C GLY A 69 0.31 21.98 -19.68
N LEU A 70 -0.93 22.48 -19.72
CA LEU A 70 -1.57 23.03 -20.94
C LEU A 70 -1.64 24.57 -20.91
N ARG A 71 -0.60 25.25 -20.40
CA ARG A 71 -0.42 26.69 -20.68
C ARG A 71 0.27 26.84 -22.04
N GLY A 72 -0.43 26.43 -23.10
CA GLY A 72 -0.07 26.72 -24.48
C GLY A 72 -0.27 28.19 -24.78
N ASP A 73 0.62 28.75 -25.60
CA ASP A 73 0.60 30.12 -26.08
C ASP A 73 -0.79 30.57 -26.58
N PRO A 74 -1.24 31.80 -26.27
CA PRO A 74 -2.52 32.30 -26.72
C PRO A 74 -2.39 32.76 -28.18
N LYS A 75 -2.47 31.83 -29.15
CA LYS A 75 -2.74 32.13 -30.57
C LYS A 75 -3.02 30.85 -31.37
N SER A 76 -4.29 30.42 -31.40
CA SER A 76 -5.02 29.92 -32.59
C SER A 76 -6.16 28.98 -32.16
N PRO A 77 -7.43 29.22 -32.55
CA PRO A 77 -8.49 28.25 -32.38
C PRO A 77 -8.45 27.24 -33.54
N ARG A 78 -8.43 25.94 -33.23
CA ARG A 78 -8.91 24.90 -34.15
C ARG A 78 -9.94 24.06 -33.41
N GLU A 79 -11.17 24.18 -33.89
CA GLU A 79 -12.34 23.44 -33.45
C GLU A 79 -12.20 21.93 -33.75
N GLY A 80 -12.73 21.10 -32.84
CA GLY A 80 -13.04 19.69 -33.12
C GLY A 80 -12.23 18.67 -32.35
N SER A 81 -12.51 18.47 -31.06
CA SER A 81 -12.24 17.22 -30.32
C SER A 81 -13.14 17.13 -29.08
N PRO A 82 -13.59 15.92 -28.65
CA PRO A 82 -14.57 15.78 -27.57
C PRO A 82 -13.97 16.21 -26.23
N GLY A 83 -14.76 16.97 -25.48
CA GLY A 83 -14.33 17.75 -24.32
C GLY A 83 -13.68 16.93 -23.21
N TRP A 84 -12.44 17.30 -22.90
CA TRP A 84 -11.95 17.21 -21.54
C TRP A 84 -12.74 18.23 -20.71
N SER A 85 -13.63 17.75 -19.84
CA SER A 85 -14.18 18.60 -18.78
C SER A 85 -13.01 19.09 -17.93
N GLN A 86 -12.76 20.40 -17.95
CA GLN A 86 -11.77 21.02 -17.07
C GLN A 86 -12.04 20.57 -15.63
N PRO A 87 -11.01 20.17 -14.86
CA PRO A 87 -11.18 20.10 -13.41
C PRO A 87 -11.57 21.51 -12.96
N SER A 88 -12.74 21.65 -12.35
CA SER A 88 -13.13 22.88 -11.67
C SER A 88 -11.96 23.30 -10.78
N SER A 89 -11.60 24.57 -10.90
CA SER A 89 -10.43 25.23 -10.31
C SER A 89 -10.46 25.35 -8.77
N GLY A 90 -10.98 24.34 -8.08
CA GLY A 90 -11.19 24.30 -6.62
C GLY A 90 -10.48 23.16 -5.89
N CYS A 91 -9.71 22.28 -6.54
CA CYS A 91 -8.94 21.27 -5.81
C CYS A 91 -7.81 21.96 -5.03
N SER A 92 -7.92 21.99 -3.69
CA SER A 92 -6.84 22.50 -2.84
C SER A 92 -5.54 21.84 -3.20
N GLN A 93 -4.56 22.70 -3.42
CA GLN A 93 -3.22 22.35 -3.80
C GLN A 93 -2.48 21.77 -2.61
N VAL A 94 -2.24 20.45 -2.60
CA VAL A 94 -1.23 19.88 -1.71
C VAL A 94 0.14 20.29 -2.26
N LYS A 95 0.84 21.16 -1.54
CA LYS A 95 2.20 21.59 -1.86
C LYS A 95 3.08 21.45 -0.64
N LEU A 96 4.17 20.72 -0.80
CA LEU A 96 5.22 20.66 0.20
C LEU A 96 6.31 21.69 -0.13
N PRO A 97 6.95 22.30 0.89
CA PRO A 97 8.10 23.19 0.69
C PRO A 97 9.22 22.47 -0.11
N PRO A 98 9.92 23.14 -1.04
CA PRO A 98 10.90 22.48 -1.91
C PRO A 98 12.06 21.75 -1.21
N GLN A 99 12.33 22.04 0.06
CA GLN A 99 13.40 21.41 0.84
C GLN A 99 12.85 20.46 1.93
N LYS A 100 11.55 20.14 1.89
CA LYS A 100 10.94 19.21 2.84
C LYS A 100 11.44 17.79 2.52
N GLU A 101 12.14 17.20 3.48
CA GLU A 101 12.67 15.82 3.40
C GLU A 101 11.83 14.84 4.23
N VAL A 102 11.13 15.34 5.25
CA VAL A 102 10.32 14.54 6.17
C VAL A 102 8.99 15.24 6.42
N ILE A 103 7.90 14.47 6.46
CA ILE A 103 6.54 14.91 6.74
C ILE A 103 5.88 14.02 7.79
N THR A 104 5.06 14.58 8.68
CA THR A 104 4.34 13.80 9.71
C THR A 104 2.96 13.35 9.24
N ALA A 105 2.40 12.31 9.86
CA ALA A 105 1.00 11.93 9.66
C ALA A 105 0.04 13.11 9.91
N GLU A 106 0.27 13.91 10.97
CA GLU A 106 -0.55 15.09 11.26
C GLU A 106 -0.51 16.13 10.13
N GLU A 107 0.66 16.40 9.55
CA GLU A 107 0.80 17.30 8.41
C GLU A 107 0.04 16.78 7.19
N LEU A 108 0.15 15.47 6.90
CA LEU A 108 -0.59 14.83 5.81
C LEU A 108 -2.11 14.92 6.01
N MET A 109 -2.58 14.64 7.22
CA MET A 109 -3.98 14.73 7.59
C MET A 109 -4.51 16.16 7.47
N ALA A 110 -3.74 17.16 7.87
CA ALA A 110 -4.11 18.56 7.73
C ALA A 110 -4.21 18.97 6.24
N HIS A 111 -3.27 18.53 5.40
CA HIS A 111 -3.35 18.75 3.95
C HIS A 111 -4.59 18.11 3.34
N LEU A 112 -4.89 16.87 3.72
CA LEU A 112 -6.06 16.13 3.24
C LEU A 112 -7.37 16.80 3.68
N GLY A 113 -7.48 17.21 4.94
CA GLY A 113 -8.63 17.95 5.47
C GLY A 113 -8.87 19.26 4.71
N ASN A 114 -7.82 20.01 4.40
CA ASN A 114 -7.92 21.23 3.58
C ASN A 114 -8.37 20.95 2.13
N CYS A 115 -8.09 19.76 1.59
CA CYS A 115 -8.60 19.34 0.28
C CYS A 115 -10.09 19.00 0.32
N ILE A 116 -10.52 18.25 1.33
CA ILE A 116 -11.92 17.91 1.54
C ILE A 116 -12.75 19.18 1.70
N LEU A 117 -12.32 20.11 2.57
CA LEU A 117 -13.04 21.36 2.85
C LEU A 117 -13.12 22.34 1.67
N ALA A 118 -12.19 22.28 0.73
CA ALA A 118 -12.23 23.11 -0.48
C ALA A 118 -12.99 22.47 -1.65
N THR A 119 -13.40 21.21 -1.50
CA THR A 119 -14.18 20.53 -2.52
C THR A 119 -15.53 21.25 -2.65
N GLN A 120 -15.92 21.56 -3.89
CA GLN A 120 -17.20 22.20 -4.16
C GLN A 120 -18.23 21.17 -4.63
N PRO A 121 -19.51 21.35 -4.27
CA PRO A 121 -20.57 20.50 -4.78
C PRO A 121 -20.66 20.63 -6.31
N ARG A 122 -20.82 19.49 -6.99
CA ARG A 122 -20.95 19.46 -8.46
C ARG A 122 -22.27 20.06 -8.95
N ASP A 123 -23.29 20.05 -8.11
CA ASP A 123 -24.64 20.51 -8.38
C ASP A 123 -25.10 21.44 -7.26
N THR A 124 -25.81 22.51 -7.62
CA THR A 124 -26.27 23.54 -6.69
C THR A 124 -27.68 23.33 -6.17
N SER A 125 -28.34 22.22 -6.50
CA SER A 125 -29.66 21.89 -5.95
C SER A 125 -29.61 21.60 -4.46
N GLU A 126 -30.62 22.07 -3.72
CA GLU A 126 -30.66 22.07 -2.25
C GLU A 126 -30.50 20.66 -1.64
N GLY A 127 -31.18 19.65 -2.20
CA GLY A 127 -31.06 18.26 -1.74
C GLY A 127 -29.67 17.65 -1.98
N LEU A 128 -29.00 18.00 -3.08
CA LEU A 128 -27.65 17.52 -3.38
C LEU A 128 -26.59 18.25 -2.55
N GLN A 129 -26.83 19.51 -2.19
CA GLN A 129 -25.97 20.24 -1.26
C GLN A 129 -26.01 19.66 0.15
N LEU A 130 -27.19 19.29 0.65
CA LEU A 130 -27.32 18.63 1.95
C LEU A 130 -26.61 17.28 1.98
N ASN A 131 -26.76 16.46 0.92
CA ASN A 131 -26.02 15.20 0.82
C ASN A 131 -24.50 15.44 0.78
N PHE A 132 -24.05 16.42 0.00
CA PHE A 132 -22.63 16.77 -0.07
C PHE A 132 -22.08 17.23 1.30
N GLN A 133 -22.84 18.03 2.04
CA GLN A 133 -22.45 18.48 3.38
C GLN A 133 -22.38 17.33 4.38
N GLN A 134 -23.32 16.38 4.30
CA GLN A 134 -23.28 15.16 5.09
C GLN A 134 -22.02 14.34 4.74
N ASN A 135 -21.73 14.18 3.45
CA ASN A 135 -20.55 13.44 3.00
C ASN A 135 -19.24 14.06 3.53
N ILE A 136 -19.12 15.40 3.56
CA ILE A 136 -17.98 16.08 4.19
C ILE A 136 -17.91 15.74 5.68
N SER A 137 -19.03 15.84 6.41
CA SER A 137 -19.08 15.55 7.84
C SER A 137 -18.66 14.11 8.15
N ASP A 138 -19.17 13.15 7.39
CA ASP A 138 -18.86 11.73 7.53
C ASP A 138 -17.37 11.48 7.20
N THR A 139 -16.86 12.11 6.13
CA THR A 139 -15.43 12.06 5.76
C THR A 139 -14.53 12.51 6.92
N MET A 140 -14.85 13.66 7.54
CA MET A 140 -14.05 14.20 8.65
C MET A 140 -14.04 13.27 9.88
N THR A 141 -15.08 12.44 10.04
CA THR A 141 -15.17 11.46 11.12
C THR A 141 -14.31 10.23 10.84
N VAL A 142 -14.19 9.80 9.58
CA VAL A 142 -13.39 8.62 9.19
C VAL A 142 -11.92 8.95 8.91
N LEU A 143 -11.58 10.22 8.69
CA LEU A 143 -10.22 10.68 8.39
C LEU A 143 -9.13 10.02 9.26
N PRO A 144 -9.22 10.01 10.61
CA PRO A 144 -8.19 9.39 11.46
C PRO A 144 -7.96 7.90 11.19
N LYS A 145 -8.94 7.18 10.65
CA LYS A 145 -8.79 5.75 10.31
C LYS A 145 -7.79 5.55 9.18
N LEU A 146 -7.62 6.51 8.28
CA LEU A 146 -6.64 6.41 7.19
C LEU A 146 -5.22 6.24 7.70
N SER A 147 -4.90 6.74 8.91
CA SER A 147 -3.59 6.54 9.55
C SER A 147 -3.42 5.19 10.27
N THR A 148 -4.52 4.48 10.56
CA THR A 148 -4.48 3.23 11.34
C THR A 148 -4.86 2.00 10.52
N GLY A 149 -5.55 2.17 9.40
CA GLY A 149 -6.06 1.09 8.54
C GLY A 149 -7.44 1.45 7.98
N LEU A 150 -7.66 1.16 6.71
CA LEU A 150 -8.92 1.42 6.02
C LEU A 150 -9.61 0.09 5.71
N ASP A 151 -10.79 -0.11 6.29
CA ASP A 151 -11.60 -1.30 6.04
C ASP A 151 -12.33 -1.17 4.71
N VAL A 152 -12.03 -2.08 3.79
CA VAL A 152 -12.72 -2.21 2.51
C VAL A 152 -13.24 -3.63 2.36
N ASN A 153 -14.42 -3.77 1.77
CA ASN A 153 -15.02 -5.06 1.50
C ASN A 153 -15.35 -5.17 0.00
N VAL A 154 -14.54 -5.94 -0.72
CA VAL A 154 -14.66 -6.09 -2.18
C VAL A 154 -15.86 -6.96 -2.56
N ARG A 155 -16.38 -6.76 -3.75
CA ARG A 155 -17.24 -7.71 -4.47
C ARG A 155 -16.49 -8.24 -5.68
N PHE A 156 -16.65 -9.52 -5.99
CA PHE A 156 -15.86 -10.17 -7.04
C PHE A 156 -16.39 -9.94 -8.46
N THR A 157 -17.36 -9.03 -8.64
CA THR A 157 -18.12 -8.81 -9.88
C THR A 157 -17.53 -7.76 -10.81
N GLY A 158 -16.68 -6.88 -10.32
CA GLY A 158 -16.16 -5.74 -11.07
C GLY A 158 -15.02 -5.05 -10.35
N VAL A 159 -14.13 -4.38 -11.08
CA VAL A 159 -12.90 -3.79 -10.53
C VAL A 159 -13.11 -2.57 -9.62
N SER A 160 -14.32 -2.02 -9.60
CA SER A 160 -14.71 -0.89 -8.74
C SER A 160 -15.83 -1.27 -7.78
N ASP A 161 -16.13 -2.56 -7.67
CA ASP A 161 -17.28 -3.03 -6.91
C ASP A 161 -16.86 -3.27 -5.46
N PHE A 162 -17.10 -2.29 -4.59
CA PHE A 162 -16.94 -2.41 -3.15
C PHE A 162 -18.31 -2.36 -2.47
N GLU A 163 -18.43 -2.99 -1.31
CA GLU A 163 -19.50 -2.64 -0.39
C GLU A 163 -19.27 -1.22 0.12
N TYR A 164 -20.34 -0.41 0.12
CA TYR A 164 -20.24 0.96 0.58
C TYR A 164 -19.95 0.98 2.08
N THR A 165 -18.74 1.40 2.43
CA THR A 165 -18.34 1.71 3.80
C THR A 165 -18.18 3.21 3.95
N PRO A 166 -18.48 3.79 5.14
CA PRO A 166 -18.23 5.22 5.40
C PRO A 166 -16.80 5.66 5.07
N GLU A 167 -15.84 4.75 5.22
CA GLU A 167 -14.43 4.90 4.91
C GLU A 167 -14.16 5.18 3.42
N CYS A 168 -14.97 4.64 2.51
CA CYS A 168 -14.78 4.80 1.07
C CYS A 168 -15.22 6.17 0.53
N ILE A 169 -16.03 6.92 1.31
CA ILE A 169 -16.59 8.20 0.89
C ILE A 169 -15.51 9.23 0.49
N ILE A 170 -14.31 9.10 1.06
CA ILE A 170 -13.20 10.00 0.79
C ILE A 170 -12.75 9.92 -0.68
N PHE A 171 -12.79 8.73 -1.27
CA PHE A 171 -12.40 8.51 -2.68
C PHE A 171 -13.40 9.22 -3.61
N ASP A 172 -14.69 9.09 -3.32
CA ASP A 172 -15.76 9.76 -4.08
C ASP A 172 -15.65 11.29 -3.97
N LEU A 173 -15.44 11.79 -2.74
CA LEU A 173 -15.34 13.22 -2.47
C LEU A 173 -14.13 13.85 -3.18
N LEU A 174 -12.98 13.17 -3.14
CA LEU A 174 -11.76 13.63 -3.82
C LEU A 174 -11.73 13.29 -5.32
N ASN A 175 -12.75 12.60 -5.83
CA ASN A 175 -12.81 12.11 -7.21
C ASN A 175 -11.57 11.27 -7.57
N ILE A 176 -11.19 10.37 -6.67
CA ILE A 176 -10.10 9.42 -6.85
C ILE A 176 -10.74 8.05 -7.04
N PRO A 177 -10.61 7.39 -8.21
CA PRO A 177 -11.18 6.06 -8.37
C PRO A 177 -10.43 5.05 -7.50
N LEU A 178 -11.20 4.23 -6.79
CA LEU A 178 -10.72 3.08 -6.04
C LEU A 178 -10.94 1.80 -6.86
N TYR A 179 -9.88 1.00 -7.00
CA TYR A 179 -9.88 -0.22 -7.78
C TYR A 179 -9.39 -1.44 -6.99
N HIS A 180 -9.81 -2.62 -7.40
CA HIS A 180 -9.20 -3.91 -7.05
C HIS A 180 -9.21 -4.83 -8.27
N GLY A 181 -8.41 -5.90 -8.24
CA GLY A 181 -8.33 -6.89 -9.31
C GLY A 181 -8.78 -8.28 -8.90
N TRP A 182 -9.48 -8.40 -7.76
CA TRP A 182 -9.96 -9.67 -7.23
C TRP A 182 -11.34 -10.01 -7.83
N LEU A 183 -11.36 -10.50 -9.06
CA LEU A 183 -12.60 -10.83 -9.78
C LEU A 183 -12.71 -12.34 -10.02
N VAL A 184 -13.93 -12.86 -9.93
CA VAL A 184 -14.23 -14.22 -10.39
C VAL A 184 -14.12 -14.28 -11.92
N ASP A 185 -13.59 -15.37 -12.46
CA ASP A 185 -13.45 -15.55 -13.90
C ASP A 185 -14.78 -16.05 -14.51
N PRO A 186 -15.39 -15.33 -15.49
CA PRO A 186 -16.58 -15.78 -16.20
C PRO A 186 -16.43 -17.12 -16.92
N GLN A 187 -15.20 -17.56 -17.20
CA GLN A 187 -14.92 -18.87 -17.80
C GLN A 187 -15.13 -20.04 -16.83
N SER A 188 -15.24 -19.77 -15.53
CA SER A 188 -15.47 -20.75 -14.47
C SER A 188 -16.91 -20.63 -13.94
N PRO A 189 -17.92 -21.19 -14.63
CA PRO A 189 -19.33 -20.99 -14.27
C PRO A 189 -19.67 -21.51 -12.86
N GLU A 190 -18.99 -22.56 -12.41
CA GLU A 190 -19.14 -23.10 -11.05
C GLU A 190 -18.72 -22.08 -9.99
N GLN A 191 -17.59 -21.39 -10.20
CA GLN A 191 -17.13 -20.32 -9.31
C GLN A 191 -18.06 -19.10 -9.37
N VAL A 192 -18.50 -18.71 -10.58
CA VAL A 192 -19.44 -17.59 -10.74
C VAL A 192 -20.75 -17.86 -10.00
N GLN A 193 -21.28 -19.10 -10.08
CA GLN A 193 -22.48 -19.49 -9.36
C GLN A 193 -22.25 -19.49 -7.84
N ALA A 194 -21.16 -20.10 -7.37
CA ALA A 194 -20.84 -20.20 -5.95
C ALA A 194 -20.56 -18.84 -5.30
N VAL A 195 -19.84 -17.95 -5.98
CA VAL A 195 -19.51 -16.60 -5.49
C VAL A 195 -20.69 -15.64 -5.64
N GLY A 196 -21.37 -15.67 -6.79
CA GLY A 196 -22.50 -14.81 -7.09
C GLY A 196 -22.16 -13.31 -7.03
N LYS A 197 -22.98 -12.55 -6.28
CA LYS A 197 -22.82 -11.10 -6.08
C LYS A 197 -22.38 -10.73 -4.65
N LEU A 198 -21.90 -11.72 -3.91
CA LEU A 198 -21.52 -11.57 -2.51
C LEU A 198 -20.27 -10.71 -2.40
N SER A 199 -20.19 -9.91 -1.33
CA SER A 199 -18.93 -9.31 -0.91
C SER A 199 -18.04 -10.36 -0.22
N TYR A 200 -16.76 -10.05 0.00
CA TYR A 200 -15.84 -10.97 0.68
C TYR A 200 -16.39 -11.44 2.03
N ASN A 201 -16.87 -10.53 2.88
CA ASN A 201 -17.44 -10.91 4.18
C ASN A 201 -18.66 -11.85 4.03
N GLN A 202 -19.56 -11.55 3.10
CA GLN A 202 -20.74 -12.37 2.83
C GLN A 202 -20.36 -13.76 2.28
N LEU A 203 -19.30 -13.84 1.48
CA LEU A 203 -18.81 -15.10 0.93
C LEU A 203 -18.20 -15.98 2.02
N VAL A 204 -17.43 -15.41 2.94
CA VAL A 204 -16.87 -16.13 4.09
C VAL A 204 -17.98 -16.69 4.99
N GLU A 205 -18.99 -15.89 5.30
CA GLU A 205 -20.17 -16.33 6.06
C GLU A 205 -20.93 -17.47 5.34
N LYS A 206 -21.09 -17.35 4.02
CA LYS A 206 -21.70 -18.40 3.20
C LYS A 206 -20.90 -19.69 3.27
N ILE A 207 -19.56 -19.64 3.16
CA ILE A 207 -18.69 -20.82 3.24
C ILE A 207 -18.89 -21.54 4.57
N ILE A 208 -18.91 -20.80 5.70
CA ILE A 208 -19.14 -21.37 7.03
C ILE A 208 -20.51 -22.05 7.10
N THR A 209 -21.54 -21.41 6.55
CA THR A 209 -22.91 -21.95 6.53
C THR A 209 -23.00 -23.22 5.69
N CYS A 210 -22.40 -23.21 4.50
CA CYS A 210 -22.35 -24.37 3.59
C CYS A 210 -21.62 -25.57 4.21
N LYS A 211 -20.54 -25.35 4.96
CA LYS A 211 -19.79 -26.43 5.64
C LYS A 211 -20.62 -27.21 6.67
N HIS A 212 -21.61 -26.56 7.27
CA HIS A 212 -22.49 -27.17 8.28
C HIS A 212 -23.84 -27.62 7.72
N ALA A 213 -24.07 -27.46 6.41
CA ALA A 213 -25.32 -27.85 5.77
C ALA A 213 -25.41 -29.37 5.61
N SER A 214 -26.62 -29.92 5.77
CA SER A 214 -26.90 -31.33 5.49
C SER A 214 -27.08 -31.64 4.00
N ASP A 215 -27.29 -30.59 3.19
CA ASP A 215 -27.50 -30.71 1.74
C ASP A 215 -26.16 -30.76 1.01
N SER A 216 -25.91 -31.87 0.31
CA SER A 216 -24.68 -32.08 -0.47
C SER A 216 -24.44 -31.02 -1.54
N SER A 217 -25.50 -30.41 -2.08
CA SER A 217 -25.36 -29.36 -3.10
C SER A 217 -24.79 -28.07 -2.50
N LEU A 218 -25.29 -27.66 -1.34
CA LEU A 218 -24.78 -26.49 -0.60
C LEU A 218 -23.34 -26.71 -0.11
N VAL A 219 -23.01 -27.93 0.33
CA VAL A 219 -21.63 -28.27 0.71
C VAL A 219 -20.71 -28.13 -0.50
N SER A 220 -21.10 -28.66 -1.66
CA SER A 220 -20.32 -28.53 -2.90
C SER A 220 -20.13 -27.06 -3.31
N GLU A 221 -21.18 -26.25 -3.23
CA GLU A 221 -21.09 -24.82 -3.53
C GLU A 221 -20.14 -24.08 -2.57
N GLY A 222 -20.17 -24.42 -1.28
CA GLY A 222 -19.25 -23.89 -0.27
C GLY A 222 -17.79 -24.25 -0.54
N LEU A 223 -17.52 -25.50 -0.96
CA LEU A 223 -16.17 -25.95 -1.32
C LEU A 223 -15.63 -25.20 -2.55
N VAL A 224 -16.46 -24.96 -3.56
CA VAL A 224 -16.05 -24.17 -4.75
C VAL A 224 -15.74 -22.72 -4.37
N ALA A 225 -16.56 -22.11 -3.51
CA ALA A 225 -16.32 -20.76 -3.00
C ALA A 225 -15.03 -20.67 -2.17
N GLU A 226 -14.77 -21.67 -1.31
CA GLU A 226 -13.54 -21.77 -0.53
C GLU A 226 -12.31 -21.93 -1.44
N GLN A 227 -12.37 -22.84 -2.41
CA GLN A 227 -11.30 -23.04 -3.38
C GLN A 227 -11.01 -21.77 -4.19
N PHE A 228 -12.03 -20.99 -4.53
CA PHE A 228 -11.84 -19.70 -5.18
C PHE A 228 -11.01 -18.75 -4.29
N LEU A 229 -11.35 -18.60 -3.01
CA LEU A 229 -10.58 -17.74 -2.10
C LEU A 229 -9.14 -18.24 -1.90
N GLU A 230 -8.94 -19.55 -1.76
CA GLU A 230 -7.61 -20.14 -1.59
C GLU A 230 -6.74 -19.95 -2.84
N SER A 231 -7.27 -20.28 -4.02
CA SER A 231 -6.53 -20.17 -5.29
C SER A 231 -6.25 -18.72 -5.71
N THR A 232 -6.99 -17.75 -5.17
CA THR A 232 -6.85 -16.33 -5.48
C THR A 232 -6.43 -15.49 -4.27
N ALA A 233 -5.77 -16.11 -3.28
CA ALA A 233 -5.34 -15.47 -2.03
C ALA A 233 -4.43 -14.25 -2.24
N SER A 234 -3.79 -14.10 -3.41
CA SER A 234 -3.01 -12.90 -3.78
C SER A 234 -3.87 -11.67 -4.10
N GLN A 235 -5.20 -11.81 -4.05
CA GLN A 235 -6.23 -10.79 -4.28
C GLN A 235 -6.15 -10.12 -5.66
N LEU A 236 -5.58 -10.82 -6.65
CA LEU A 236 -5.50 -10.38 -8.04
C LEU A 236 -5.63 -11.60 -8.95
N THR A 237 -6.65 -11.59 -9.81
CA THR A 237 -6.86 -12.64 -10.81
C THR A 237 -6.46 -12.14 -12.19
N PHE A 238 -6.16 -13.06 -13.11
CA PHE A 238 -5.84 -12.70 -14.49
C PHE A 238 -7.02 -11.97 -15.16
N HIS A 239 -8.23 -12.49 -15.00
CA HIS A 239 -9.46 -11.82 -15.45
C HIS A 239 -9.60 -10.41 -14.86
N GLY A 240 -9.37 -10.26 -13.55
CA GLY A 240 -9.42 -8.96 -12.88
C GLY A 240 -8.36 -7.98 -13.39
N LEU A 241 -7.15 -8.45 -13.69
CA LEU A 241 -6.10 -7.65 -14.30
C LEU A 241 -6.50 -7.16 -15.71
N CYS A 242 -7.06 -8.05 -16.55
CA CYS A 242 -7.55 -7.68 -17.87
C CYS A 242 -8.69 -6.65 -17.82
N GLU A 243 -9.69 -6.87 -16.96
CA GLU A 243 -10.79 -5.92 -16.75
C GLU A 243 -10.28 -4.58 -16.23
N LEU A 244 -9.29 -4.59 -15.32
CA LEU A 244 -8.70 -3.38 -14.76
C LEU A 244 -7.97 -2.58 -15.84
N THR A 245 -7.16 -3.26 -16.67
CA THR A 245 -6.50 -2.63 -17.82
C THR A 245 -7.51 -2.08 -18.81
N ALA A 246 -8.64 -2.75 -19.04
CA ALA A 246 -9.67 -2.27 -19.94
C ALA A 246 -10.44 -1.05 -19.41
N ARG A 247 -10.80 -1.05 -18.12
CA ARG A 247 -11.66 -0.02 -17.50
C ARG A 247 -10.92 1.21 -17.01
N ALA A 248 -9.69 1.06 -16.52
CA ALA A 248 -8.90 2.21 -16.09
C ALA A 248 -8.68 3.18 -17.26
N ARG A 249 -8.86 4.48 -17.02
CA ARG A 249 -8.68 5.50 -18.06
C ARG A 249 -7.21 5.83 -18.25
N GLU A 250 -6.83 6.09 -19.49
CA GLU A 250 -5.46 6.44 -19.85
C GLU A 250 -5.05 7.76 -19.16
N GLY A 251 -3.94 7.73 -18.42
CA GLY A 251 -3.41 8.86 -17.66
C GLY A 251 -4.14 9.21 -16.36
N GLU A 252 -5.17 8.45 -15.98
CA GLU A 252 -5.93 8.65 -14.74
C GLU A 252 -5.15 8.08 -13.54
N LEU A 253 -5.04 8.87 -12.48
CA LEU A 253 -4.47 8.46 -11.20
C LEU A 253 -5.60 7.94 -10.31
N GLY A 254 -5.43 6.75 -9.78
CA GLY A 254 -6.36 6.11 -8.85
C GLY A 254 -5.63 5.43 -7.69
N VAL A 255 -6.41 4.78 -6.83
CA VAL A 255 -5.90 3.91 -5.77
C VAL A 255 -6.28 2.47 -6.08
N PHE A 256 -5.32 1.56 -5.93
CA PHE A 256 -5.47 0.14 -6.17
C PHE A 256 -5.28 -0.63 -4.87
N PHE A 257 -6.28 -1.42 -4.50
CA PHE A 257 -6.28 -2.29 -3.34
C PHE A 257 -5.90 -3.72 -3.75
N ARG A 258 -4.86 -4.26 -3.11
CA ARG A 258 -4.42 -5.64 -3.26
C ARG A 258 -3.64 -6.10 -2.03
N ASN A 259 -3.93 -7.30 -1.56
CA ASN A 259 -3.24 -7.96 -0.45
C ASN A 259 -3.15 -7.08 0.80
N ASN A 260 -4.29 -6.48 1.19
CA ASN A 260 -4.41 -5.55 2.32
C ASN A 260 -3.54 -4.28 2.19
N HIS A 261 -3.09 -3.94 0.98
CA HIS A 261 -2.28 -2.77 0.69
C HIS A 261 -2.98 -1.85 -0.31
N PHE A 262 -2.80 -0.53 -0.13
CA PHE A 262 -3.29 0.50 -1.05
C PHE A 262 -2.10 1.13 -1.78
N SER A 263 -2.13 1.08 -3.11
CA SER A 263 -1.09 1.64 -3.97
C SER A 263 -1.67 2.73 -4.88
N THR A 264 -0.92 3.81 -5.10
CA THR A 264 -1.26 4.76 -6.18
C THR A 264 -1.04 4.09 -7.53
N MET A 265 -2.04 4.09 -8.40
CA MET A 265 -2.01 3.45 -9.71
C MET A 265 -2.21 4.48 -10.82
N ILE A 266 -1.56 4.26 -11.96
CA ILE A 266 -1.80 4.99 -13.20
C ILE A 266 -1.79 4.05 -14.40
N LYS A 267 -2.58 4.37 -15.43
CA LYS A 267 -2.48 3.73 -16.74
C LYS A 267 -1.69 4.60 -17.71
N HIS A 268 -0.68 4.03 -18.37
CA HIS A 268 0.09 4.70 -19.41
C HIS A 268 0.37 3.76 -20.60
N LYS A 269 0.05 4.23 -21.81
CA LYS A 269 0.12 3.50 -23.08
C LYS A 269 -0.54 2.12 -23.01
N GLY A 270 -1.70 2.03 -22.35
CA GLY A 270 -2.40 0.76 -22.18
C GLY A 270 -1.83 -0.18 -21.12
N HIS A 271 -0.75 0.19 -20.42
CA HIS A 271 -0.16 -0.60 -19.33
C HIS A 271 -0.46 0.04 -17.96
N LEU A 272 -0.63 -0.79 -16.94
CA LEU A 272 -0.85 -0.36 -15.57
C LEU A 272 0.48 -0.26 -14.81
N TYR A 273 0.58 0.74 -13.96
CA TYR A 273 1.75 0.99 -13.12
C TYR A 273 1.32 1.35 -11.71
N LEU A 274 2.08 0.86 -10.72
CA LEU A 274 1.94 1.20 -9.31
C LEU A 274 3.11 2.10 -8.90
N LEU A 275 2.83 3.12 -8.09
CA LEU A 275 3.85 4.01 -7.57
C LEU A 275 4.73 3.27 -6.56
N VAL A 276 6.04 3.33 -6.74
CA VAL A 276 7.00 2.78 -5.77
C VAL A 276 7.09 3.73 -4.58
N THR A 277 6.48 3.33 -3.48
CA THR A 277 6.46 4.10 -2.23
C THR A 277 7.42 3.56 -1.18
N ASP A 278 8.05 2.40 -1.36
CA ASP A 278 8.96 1.83 -0.37
C ASP A 278 10.19 2.75 -0.13
N GLN A 279 10.47 3.03 1.15
CA GLN A 279 11.56 3.92 1.55
C GLN A 279 12.96 3.42 1.16
N GLY A 280 13.14 2.12 0.91
CA GLY A 280 14.38 1.55 0.37
C GLY A 280 14.77 2.12 -0.99
N PHE A 281 13.81 2.63 -1.77
CA PHE A 281 14.06 3.30 -3.05
C PHE A 281 14.12 4.83 -2.95
N LEU A 282 14.23 5.40 -1.74
CA LEU A 282 14.26 6.85 -1.54
C LEU A 282 15.33 7.56 -2.38
N GLN A 283 16.53 6.97 -2.48
CA GLN A 283 17.68 7.53 -3.21
C GLN A 283 17.72 7.13 -4.70
N GLU A 284 16.89 6.19 -5.13
CA GLU A 284 16.89 5.67 -6.49
C GLU A 284 16.00 6.55 -7.40
N GLU A 285 16.54 7.64 -7.94
CA GLU A 285 15.78 8.58 -8.78
C GLU A 285 15.14 7.93 -10.01
N GLY A 286 15.81 6.90 -10.57
CA GLY A 286 15.34 6.16 -11.72
C GLY A 286 14.18 5.20 -11.43
N VAL A 287 13.83 4.94 -10.17
CA VAL A 287 12.78 3.99 -9.78
C VAL A 287 11.58 4.74 -9.21
N VAL A 288 10.51 4.86 -9.99
CA VAL A 288 9.30 5.61 -9.61
C VAL A 288 8.05 4.77 -9.77
N TRP A 289 7.96 4.00 -10.85
CA TRP A 289 6.81 3.16 -11.15
C TRP A 289 7.22 1.69 -11.19
N GLU A 290 6.32 0.81 -10.82
CA GLU A 290 6.42 -0.64 -10.96
C GLU A 290 5.30 -1.11 -11.89
N SER A 291 5.63 -1.88 -12.91
CA SER A 291 4.63 -2.37 -13.86
C SER A 291 3.71 -3.43 -13.24
N LEU A 292 2.40 -3.31 -13.47
CA LEU A 292 1.40 -4.30 -13.07
C LEU A 292 0.90 -5.05 -14.32
N HIS A 293 1.60 -6.14 -14.68
CA HIS A 293 1.24 -6.97 -15.84
C HIS A 293 1.17 -8.47 -15.53
N SER A 294 1.49 -8.90 -14.31
CA SER A 294 1.43 -10.29 -13.86
C SER A 294 0.76 -10.39 -12.49
N VAL A 295 0.13 -11.54 -12.24
CA VAL A 295 -0.44 -11.87 -10.93
C VAL A 295 0.63 -12.41 -9.97
N ASP A 296 1.71 -12.99 -10.51
CA ASP A 296 2.75 -13.70 -9.77
C ASP A 296 3.83 -12.80 -9.17
N GLY A 297 3.76 -11.49 -9.43
CA GLY A 297 4.71 -10.50 -8.91
C GLY A 297 5.93 -10.25 -9.79
N ASP A 298 5.98 -10.85 -10.99
CA ASP A 298 6.93 -10.43 -12.02
C ASP A 298 6.62 -8.99 -12.45
N SER A 299 7.53 -8.08 -12.15
CA SER A 299 7.39 -6.65 -12.42
C SER A 299 8.71 -6.03 -12.90
N CYS A 300 8.57 -4.90 -13.57
CA CYS A 300 9.68 -4.07 -14.01
C CYS A 300 9.56 -2.68 -13.37
N PHE A 301 10.69 -2.15 -12.89
CA PHE A 301 10.76 -0.77 -12.44
C PHE A 301 10.94 0.18 -13.63
N CYS A 302 10.31 1.34 -13.52
CA CYS A 302 10.35 2.40 -14.51
C CYS A 302 10.59 3.78 -13.86
N ASP A 303 11.16 4.70 -14.64
CA ASP A 303 11.35 6.10 -14.27
C ASP A 303 10.07 6.94 -14.40
N THR A 304 10.14 8.26 -14.19
CA THR A 304 8.98 9.15 -14.26
C THR A 304 8.33 9.26 -15.64
N GLU A 305 9.03 8.86 -16.70
CA GLU A 305 8.55 8.85 -18.09
C GLU A 305 8.12 7.44 -18.53
N PHE A 306 8.12 6.48 -17.60
CA PHE A 306 7.76 5.08 -17.81
C PHE A 306 8.74 4.34 -18.73
N HIS A 307 10.01 4.76 -18.74
CA HIS A 307 11.09 3.99 -19.34
C HIS A 307 11.65 3.01 -18.31
N LEU A 308 12.02 1.80 -18.75
CA LEU A 308 12.58 0.77 -17.88
C LEU A 308 13.83 1.29 -17.16
N SER A 309 13.84 1.16 -15.84
CA SER A 309 14.97 1.53 -14.99
C SER A 309 16.05 0.47 -15.12
N HIS A 310 17.23 0.85 -15.61
CA HIS A 310 18.41 0.00 -15.49
C HIS A 310 19.03 0.19 -14.10
N PRO A 311 19.44 -0.89 -13.40
CA PRO A 311 20.23 -0.73 -12.18
C PRO A 311 21.54 0.00 -12.55
N PRO A 312 21.93 1.04 -11.81
CA PRO A 312 23.20 1.71 -12.06
C PRO A 312 24.34 0.73 -11.74
N GLY A 313 25.08 0.27 -12.76
CA GLY A 313 26.30 -0.51 -12.54
C GLY A 313 26.57 -1.72 -13.45
N LYS A 314 26.23 -1.70 -14.74
CA LYS A 314 26.81 -2.64 -15.72
C LYS A 314 27.30 -1.94 -16.99
N GLU A 315 28.22 -1.00 -16.83
CA GLU A 315 29.29 -0.82 -17.81
C GLU A 315 30.55 -1.46 -17.24
N GLY A 316 30.88 -2.65 -17.74
CA GLY A 316 32.19 -3.31 -17.55
C GLY A 316 32.39 -4.11 -16.26
N ALA A 317 31.93 -5.38 -16.23
CA ALA A 317 32.66 -6.56 -15.72
C ALA A 317 31.72 -7.75 -15.46
N THR A 318 32.04 -8.88 -16.10
CA THR A 318 31.75 -10.30 -15.80
C THR A 318 30.46 -10.70 -15.06
N ALA A 319 29.72 -11.61 -15.71
CA ALA A 319 28.50 -12.26 -15.26
C ALA A 319 28.58 -12.89 -13.85
N GLY A 320 27.69 -12.45 -12.96
CA GLY A 320 27.17 -13.19 -11.81
C GLY A 320 25.65 -13.26 -11.90
N SER A 321 25.08 -14.46 -11.68
CA SER A 321 23.66 -14.79 -11.94
C SER A 321 22.68 -13.98 -11.05
N PRO A 322 21.49 -13.59 -11.54
CA PRO A 322 20.46 -12.88 -10.78
C PRO A 322 19.84 -13.70 -9.63
N ASP A 323 20.01 -15.03 -9.63
CA ASP A 323 19.34 -15.96 -8.70
C ASP A 323 19.62 -15.70 -7.23
N HIS A 324 20.84 -15.26 -6.88
CA HIS A 324 21.26 -15.23 -5.48
C HIS A 324 20.54 -14.16 -4.64
N ARG A 325 20.02 -13.08 -5.26
CA ARG A 325 19.23 -12.05 -4.55
C ARG A 325 17.76 -12.41 -4.41
N LEU A 326 17.19 -13.15 -5.36
CA LEU A 326 15.81 -13.65 -5.28
C LEU A 326 15.70 -14.78 -4.25
N GLN A 327 16.70 -15.67 -4.20
CA GLN A 327 16.80 -16.72 -3.18
C GLN A 327 16.87 -16.11 -1.76
N GLN A 328 17.59 -15.01 -1.59
CA GLN A 328 17.71 -14.32 -0.31
C GLN A 328 16.38 -13.69 0.14
N ARG A 329 15.55 -13.20 -0.81
CA ARG A 329 14.18 -12.73 -0.52
C ARG A 329 13.21 -13.85 -0.15
N GLN A 330 13.35 -15.03 -0.76
CA GLN A 330 12.56 -16.22 -0.38
C GLN A 330 12.92 -16.70 1.04
N VAL A 331 14.21 -16.75 1.37
CA VAL A 331 14.67 -17.14 2.71
C VAL A 331 14.20 -16.17 3.79
N ASP A 332 14.22 -14.86 3.53
CA ASP A 332 13.73 -13.85 4.48
C ASP A 332 12.19 -13.91 4.65
N GLN A 333 11.44 -14.29 3.61
CA GLN A 333 9.99 -14.44 3.66
C GLN A 333 9.56 -15.73 4.38
N ASP A 334 10.24 -16.85 4.11
CA ASP A 334 10.00 -18.12 4.79
C ASP A 334 10.39 -18.06 6.28
N PHE A 335 11.47 -17.34 6.61
CA PHE A 335 11.87 -17.08 8.00
C PHE A 335 10.80 -16.26 8.74
N MET A 336 10.11 -15.35 8.05
CA MET A 336 9.06 -14.50 8.62
C MET A 336 7.75 -15.26 8.87
N VAL A 337 7.36 -16.17 7.97
CA VAL A 337 6.22 -17.07 8.19
C VAL A 337 6.46 -18.02 9.36
N ALA A 338 7.69 -18.56 9.47
CA ALA A 338 8.08 -19.42 10.58
C ALA A 338 8.02 -18.71 11.94
N LEU A 339 8.43 -17.43 12.00
CA LEU A 339 8.40 -16.64 13.23
C LEU A 339 6.96 -16.27 13.66
N SER A 340 6.07 -16.01 12.70
CA SER A 340 4.66 -15.70 12.97
C SER A 340 3.87 -16.91 13.48
N LEU A 341 4.20 -18.12 13.04
CA LEU A 341 3.61 -19.35 13.56
C LEU A 341 4.03 -19.67 15.00
N GLN A 342 5.21 -19.19 15.44
CA GLN A 342 5.72 -19.41 16.80
C GLN A 342 5.15 -18.45 17.85
N GLN A 343 4.65 -17.26 17.47
CA GLN A 343 4.10 -16.30 18.44
C GLN A 343 2.64 -16.57 18.86
N GLY A 344 1.99 -17.57 18.26
CA GLY A 344 0.57 -17.89 18.51
C GLY A 344 0.29 -18.94 19.59
N GLN A 345 1.30 -19.48 20.30
CA GLN A 345 1.09 -20.57 21.26
C GLN A 345 1.90 -20.38 22.55
N ASP A 346 1.22 -20.19 23.68
CA ASP A 346 1.76 -20.42 25.03
C ASP A 346 1.43 -21.86 25.51
N PRO A 347 2.24 -22.50 26.38
CA PRO A 347 2.60 -23.93 26.25
C PRO A 347 1.79 -24.88 27.17
N PRO A 348 2.00 -26.21 27.06
CA PRO A 348 2.98 -26.80 27.98
C PRO A 348 3.87 -27.92 27.37
N SER A 349 5.12 -27.95 27.86
CA SER A 349 5.89 -29.16 28.18
C SER A 349 6.11 -30.20 27.05
N VAL A 350 6.89 -29.85 26.04
CA VAL A 350 7.92 -30.71 25.40
C VAL A 350 8.97 -29.73 24.87
N LEU A 351 10.26 -30.09 24.83
CA LEU A 351 11.34 -29.25 24.30
C LEU A 351 10.85 -28.52 23.04
N SER A 352 10.92 -27.18 23.06
CA SER A 352 10.44 -26.35 21.96
C SER A 352 11.18 -26.74 20.69
N ASP A 353 10.46 -26.95 19.58
CA ASP A 353 11.03 -27.29 18.28
C ASP A 353 12.16 -26.32 17.87
N LEU A 354 12.15 -25.09 18.42
CA LEU A 354 13.22 -24.10 18.28
C LEU A 354 14.56 -24.59 18.86
N GLU A 355 14.55 -25.23 20.03
CA GLU A 355 15.77 -25.73 20.67
C GLU A 355 16.37 -26.90 19.89
N LEU A 356 15.52 -27.80 19.38
CA LEU A 356 15.95 -28.92 18.55
C LEU A 356 16.52 -28.44 17.21
N ALA A 357 15.87 -27.47 16.56
CA ALA A 357 16.37 -26.87 15.32
C ALA A 357 17.73 -26.19 15.52
N ARG A 358 17.92 -25.47 16.63
CA ARG A 358 19.20 -24.83 16.96
C ARG A 358 20.31 -25.85 17.21
N GLN A 359 19.95 -27.00 17.78
CA GLN A 359 20.91 -28.07 18.09
C GLN A 359 21.37 -28.79 16.81
N LEU A 360 20.44 -29.12 15.91
CA LEU A 360 20.75 -29.71 14.60
C LEU A 360 21.62 -28.77 13.74
N GLN A 361 21.32 -27.47 13.77
CA GLN A 361 22.10 -26.48 13.03
C GLN A 361 23.54 -26.33 13.58
N HIS A 362 23.73 -26.53 14.89
CA HIS A 362 25.05 -26.51 15.52
C HIS A 362 25.86 -27.79 15.19
N GLU A 363 25.20 -28.95 15.12
CA GLU A 363 25.82 -30.21 14.72
C GLU A 363 26.26 -30.16 13.25
N GLU A 364 25.45 -29.60 12.36
CA GLU A 364 25.80 -29.44 10.94
C GLU A 364 27.01 -28.50 10.74
N TYR A 365 27.10 -27.44 11.56
CA TYR A 365 28.23 -26.51 11.56
C TYR A 365 29.53 -27.17 12.00
N GLN A 366 29.47 -28.11 12.94
CA GLN A 366 30.64 -28.87 13.38
C GLN A 366 31.09 -29.92 12.37
N GLN A 367 30.19 -30.45 11.54
CA GLN A 367 30.55 -31.41 10.49
C GLN A 367 31.22 -30.78 9.26
N HIS A 368 31.05 -29.47 9.04
CA HIS A 368 31.56 -28.78 7.83
C HIS A 368 32.92 -28.08 8.00
N HIS A 369 33.73 -28.40 9.01
CA HIS A 369 35.14 -28.00 9.04
C HIS A 369 36.02 -29.00 8.25
N PRO A 370 36.58 -28.64 7.08
CA PRO A 370 37.54 -29.50 6.40
C PRO A 370 38.86 -29.59 7.17
N HIS A 371 39.33 -30.83 7.37
CA HIS A 371 40.67 -31.16 7.84
C HIS A 371 41.76 -30.42 7.04
N PRO A 372 42.75 -29.77 7.67
CA PRO A 372 43.94 -29.30 6.97
C PRO A 372 44.76 -30.49 6.46
N GLN A 373 44.96 -30.56 5.15
CA GLN A 373 45.85 -31.53 4.51
C GLN A 373 47.29 -31.35 5.03
N HIS A 374 47.87 -32.43 5.55
CA HIS A 374 49.28 -32.52 5.90
C HIS A 374 50.17 -32.35 4.65
N LEU A 375 50.97 -31.28 4.62
CA LEU A 375 52.12 -31.13 3.72
C LEU A 375 53.24 -32.07 4.19
N HIS A 376 53.61 -33.05 3.36
CA HIS A 376 54.83 -33.84 3.53
C HIS A 376 56.07 -33.03 3.10
N PRO A 377 57.18 -33.02 3.87
CA PRO A 377 58.47 -32.52 3.40
C PRO A 377 59.24 -33.61 2.63
N ALA A 378 59.94 -33.21 1.58
CA ALA A 378 60.87 -34.05 0.82
C ALA A 378 62.10 -34.44 1.66
N PRO A 379 62.70 -35.62 1.44
CA PRO A 379 63.87 -36.06 2.21
C PRO A 379 65.18 -35.50 1.63
N PRO A 380 66.22 -35.30 2.47
CA PRO A 380 67.58 -35.15 1.99
C PRO A 380 68.30 -36.52 1.96
N GLN A 381 69.00 -36.76 0.84
CA GLN A 381 70.00 -37.80 0.50
C GLN A 381 69.81 -39.24 0.99
#